data_AF-D5PHV6-F1
#
_entry.id   AF-D5PHV6-F1
#
_cell.length_a   1.000
_cell.length_b   1.000
_cell.length_c   1.000
_cell.angle_alpha   90.00
_cell.angle_beta   90.00
_cell.angle_gamma   90.00
#
_symmetry.space_group_name_H-M   'P 1'
#
loop_
_entity.id
_entity.type
_entity.pdbx_description
1 polymer ?
#
loop_
_entity_poly.entity_id
_entity_poly.type
_entity_poly.pdbx_seq_one_letter_code
_entity_poly.pdbx_strand_id
1 'polypeptide(L)'
;MTAAARTPVQVEPIARVLPMLSVPHLDREFDYLVSAEQSDDAQPGVRVRIRFHGRLVDAFLLERRNDTDHPGKLGWLDRVVSAEPVLTPEIRRLVDAVAARYAGTRPDVLRLAVPARHAR
;
A
#
# COMPACT_ATOMS: atom_id res chain seq x y z
N MET A 1 -25.28 1.26 -3.94
CA MET A 1 -24.76 -0.12 -3.77
C MET A 1 -24.24 -0.23 -2.36
N THR A 2 -24.99 -0.92 -1.49
CA THR A 2 -24.54 -1.28 -0.14
C THR A 2 -23.25 -2.09 -0.27
N ALA A 3 -22.18 -1.61 0.34
CA ALA A 3 -20.95 -2.40 0.44
C ALA A 3 -21.31 -3.69 1.20
N ALA A 4 -21.03 -4.86 0.61
CA ALA A 4 -21.12 -6.11 1.33
C ALA A 4 -20.29 -6.02 2.61
N ALA A 5 -20.78 -6.61 3.70
CA ALA A 5 -20.07 -6.61 4.97
C ALA A 5 -18.72 -7.33 4.79
N ARG A 6 -17.62 -6.57 4.85
CA ARG A 6 -16.26 -7.12 4.76
C ARG A 6 -15.88 -7.71 6.11
N THR A 7 -15.34 -8.92 6.09
CA THR A 7 -14.77 -9.60 7.26
C THR A 7 -13.24 -9.59 7.17
N PRO A 8 -12.52 -9.20 8.23
CA PRO A 8 -11.06 -9.18 8.18
C PRO A 8 -10.53 -10.61 8.09
N VAL A 9 -9.41 -10.79 7.41
CA VAL A 9 -8.68 -12.07 7.45
C VAL A 9 -8.13 -12.31 8.86
N GLN A 10 -8.07 -13.58 9.29
CA GLN A 10 -7.67 -13.93 10.66
C GLN A 10 -6.18 -13.81 10.91
N VAL A 11 -5.35 -14.12 9.91
CA VAL A 11 -3.88 -14.07 10.00
C VAL A 11 -3.42 -12.80 9.31
N GLU A 12 -2.62 -12.01 10.03
CA GLU A 12 -2.06 -10.75 9.58
C GLU A 12 -3.13 -9.82 8.96
N PRO A 13 -4.22 -9.45 9.66
CA PRO A 13 -5.31 -8.64 9.10
C PRO A 13 -4.89 -7.27 8.56
N ILE A 14 -3.72 -6.76 8.93
CA ILE A 14 -3.30 -5.40 8.66
C ILE A 14 -2.33 -5.36 7.49
N ALA A 15 -2.62 -4.51 6.52
CA ALA A 15 -1.71 -4.15 5.45
C ALA A 15 -1.15 -2.76 5.72
N ARG A 16 0.17 -2.68 5.85
CA ARG A 16 0.89 -1.42 5.89
C ARG A 16 1.23 -1.00 4.48
N VAL A 17 0.80 0.18 4.07
CA VAL A 17 0.94 0.65 2.68
C VAL A 17 1.65 1.98 2.60
N LEU A 18 2.32 2.21 1.46
CA LEU A 18 2.87 3.50 1.06
C LEU A 18 2.00 4.11 -0.06
N PRO A 19 1.22 5.17 0.21
CA PRO A 19 0.46 5.88 -0.82
C PRO A 19 1.37 6.55 -1.85
N MET A 20 1.02 6.45 -3.13
CA MET A 20 1.72 7.12 -4.23
C MET A 20 1.27 8.58 -4.37
N LEU A 21 1.54 9.38 -3.34
CA LEU A 21 1.23 10.81 -3.29
C LEU A 21 2.52 11.63 -3.36
N SER A 22 2.62 12.57 -4.32
CA SER A 22 3.77 13.48 -4.45
C SER A 22 3.69 14.67 -3.47
N VAL A 23 3.41 14.40 -2.20
CA VAL A 23 3.34 15.41 -1.14
C VAL A 23 4.25 14.98 0.02
N PRO A 24 5.32 15.73 0.34
CA PRO A 24 6.36 15.26 1.27
C PRO A 24 5.89 14.83 2.65
N HIS A 25 4.94 15.55 3.26
CA HIS A 25 4.42 15.20 4.60
C HIS A 25 3.55 13.92 4.61
N LEU A 26 3.27 13.36 3.44
CA LEU A 26 2.55 12.10 3.25
C LEU A 26 3.47 10.95 2.79
N ASP A 27 4.79 11.17 2.72
CA ASP A 27 5.77 10.10 2.51
C ASP A 27 5.96 9.26 3.79
N ARG A 28 4.87 8.62 4.21
CA ARG A 28 4.82 7.75 5.38
C ARG A 28 3.88 6.59 5.14
N GLU A 29 3.95 5.63 6.05
CA GLU A 29 3.22 4.39 5.96
C GLU A 29 1.86 4.52 6.67
N PHE A 30 0.86 3.82 6.15
CA PHE A 30 -0.50 3.84 6.69
C PHE A 30 -1.05 2.42 6.75
N ASP A 31 -1.76 2.12 7.83
CA ASP A 31 -2.28 0.78 8.09
C ASP A 31 -3.76 0.68 7.65
N TYR A 32 -4.11 -0.41 6.99
CA TYR A 32 -5.44 -0.73 6.48
C TYR A 32 -5.82 -2.18 6.80
N LEU A 33 -7.12 -2.46 6.95
CA LEU A 33 -7.64 -3.81 7.07
C LEU A 33 -7.71 -4.50 5.71
N VAL A 34 -7.34 -5.77 5.69
CA VAL A 34 -7.49 -6.67 4.54
C VAL A 34 -8.64 -7.63 4.79
N SER A 35 -9.54 -7.74 3.81
CA SER A 35 -10.62 -8.73 3.87
C SER A 35 -10.11 -10.13 3.57
N ALA A 36 -10.82 -11.14 4.07
CA ALA A 36 -10.51 -12.54 3.75
C ALA A 36 -10.41 -12.80 2.24
N GLU A 37 -11.31 -12.22 1.44
CA GLU A 37 -11.34 -12.33 -0.02
C GLU A 37 -10.09 -11.76 -0.72
N GLN A 38 -9.41 -10.79 -0.12
CA GLN A 38 -8.24 -10.13 -0.72
C GLN A 38 -6.92 -10.68 -0.18
N SER A 39 -6.95 -11.55 0.83
CA SER A 39 -5.76 -11.89 1.60
C SER A 39 -4.69 -12.58 0.76
N ASP A 40 -5.08 -13.50 -0.12
CA ASP A 40 -4.13 -14.27 -0.94
C ASP A 40 -3.35 -13.34 -1.87
N ASP A 41 -4.04 -12.38 -2.50
CA ASP A 41 -3.44 -11.41 -3.43
C ASP A 41 -2.72 -10.25 -2.72
N ALA A 42 -3.12 -9.91 -1.51
CA ALA A 42 -2.59 -8.77 -0.75
C ALA A 42 -1.26 -9.14 -0.08
N GLN A 43 -0.21 -9.33 -0.88
CA GLN A 43 1.15 -9.67 -0.42
C GLN A 43 2.10 -8.46 -0.46
N PRO A 44 3.18 -8.44 0.33
CA PRO A 44 4.20 -7.39 0.24
C PRO A 44 4.75 -7.25 -1.18
N GLY A 45 4.89 -6.00 -1.62
CA GLY A 45 5.39 -5.65 -2.95
C GLY A 45 4.31 -5.44 -4.01
N VAL A 46 3.06 -5.84 -3.75
CA VAL A 46 1.97 -5.67 -4.73
C VAL A 46 1.44 -4.24 -4.75
N ARG A 47 0.84 -3.87 -5.89
CA ARG A 47 0.08 -2.62 -6.00
C ARG A 47 -1.33 -2.79 -5.49
N VAL A 48 -1.77 -1.83 -4.70
CA VAL A 48 -3.11 -1.77 -4.13
C VAL A 48 -3.75 -0.41 -4.37
N ARG A 49 -5.07 -0.36 -4.24
CA ARG A 49 -5.84 0.88 -4.20
C ARG A 49 -6.32 1.07 -2.77
N ILE A 50 -6.27 2.31 -2.27
CA ILE A 50 -6.78 2.69 -0.95
C ILE A 50 -7.71 3.88 -1.06
N ARG A 51 -8.61 4.01 -0.07
CA ARG A 51 -9.35 5.25 0.15
C ARG A 51 -8.54 6.14 1.10
N PHE A 52 -8.05 7.26 0.60
CA PHE A 52 -7.29 8.24 1.37
C PHE A 52 -8.02 9.59 1.30
N HIS A 53 -8.49 10.10 2.45
CA HIS A 53 -9.34 11.30 2.55
C HIS A 53 -10.46 11.36 1.49
N GLY A 54 -11.21 10.25 1.36
CA GLY A 54 -12.36 10.16 0.45
C GLY A 54 -12.03 9.92 -1.03
N ARG A 55 -10.75 9.97 -1.43
CA ARG A 55 -10.31 9.71 -2.80
C ARG A 55 -9.65 8.35 -2.92
N LEU A 56 -9.72 7.75 -4.11
CA LEU A 56 -8.97 6.53 -4.40
C LEU A 56 -7.55 6.87 -4.87
N VAL A 57 -6.57 6.27 -4.22
CA VAL A 57 -5.15 6.50 -4.45
C VAL A 57 -4.46 5.15 -4.63
N ASP A 58 -3.50 5.08 -5.55
CA ASP A 58 -2.64 3.90 -5.71
C ASP A 58 -1.59 3.87 -4.59
N ALA A 59 -1.26 2.68 -4.12
CA ALA A 59 -0.27 2.47 -3.07
C ALA A 59 0.49 1.17 -3.30
N PHE A 60 1.61 1.01 -2.63
CA PHE A 60 2.30 -0.27 -2.51
C PHE A 60 2.07 -0.89 -1.13
N LEU A 61 1.77 -2.18 -1.09
CA LEU A 61 1.74 -2.92 0.16
C LEU A 61 3.18 -3.21 0.58
N LEU A 62 3.59 -2.74 1.76
CA LEU A 62 4.94 -2.92 2.27
C LEU A 62 5.07 -4.13 3.20
N GLU A 63 4.03 -4.40 3.98
CA GLU A 63 4.05 -5.43 5.02
C GLU A 63 2.63 -5.91 5.38
N ARG A 64 2.51 -7.17 5.80
CA ARG A 64 1.33 -7.77 6.43
C ARG A 64 1.62 -7.99 7.92
N ARG A 65 0.71 -7.58 8.81
CA ARG A 65 0.91 -7.56 10.26
C ARG A 65 -0.31 -8.03 11.04
N ASN A 66 -0.07 -8.59 12.23
CA ASN A 66 -1.12 -8.97 13.18
C ASN A 66 -1.63 -7.78 14.02
N ASP A 67 -0.81 -6.75 14.18
CA ASP A 67 -1.09 -5.58 15.02
C ASP A 67 -0.73 -4.25 14.33
N THR A 68 -1.20 -3.15 14.92
CA THR A 68 -0.91 -1.78 14.53
C THR A 68 -0.85 -0.90 15.77
N ASP A 69 0.04 0.08 15.74
CA ASP A 69 0.10 1.13 16.76
C ASP A 69 -0.94 2.25 16.51
N HIS A 70 -1.71 2.17 15.42
CA HIS A 70 -2.74 3.16 15.10
C HIS A 70 -3.91 3.06 16.08
N PRO A 71 -4.20 4.12 16.87
CA PRO A 71 -5.25 4.07 17.89
C PRO A 71 -6.67 4.26 17.32
N GLY A 72 -6.79 4.69 16.06
CA GLY A 72 -8.07 4.98 15.42
C GLY A 72 -8.68 3.80 14.68
N LYS A 73 -9.85 4.02 14.08
CA LYS A 73 -10.48 3.02 13.23
C LYS A 73 -9.72 2.88 11.92
N LEU A 74 -9.27 1.67 11.63
CA LEU A 74 -8.65 1.34 10.35
C LEU A 74 -9.66 1.40 9.21
N GLY A 75 -9.24 1.99 8.10
CA GLY A 75 -9.92 1.86 6.82
C GLY A 75 -9.70 0.47 6.23
N TRP A 76 -10.53 0.09 5.26
CA TRP A 76 -10.31 -1.13 4.48
C TRP A 76 -9.45 -0.86 3.26
N LEU A 77 -8.60 -1.82 2.91
CA LEU A 77 -7.97 -1.88 1.59
C LEU A 77 -9.08 -1.85 0.52
N ASP A 78 -8.98 -1.00 -0.49
CA ASP A 78 -10.06 -0.87 -1.48
C ASP A 78 -10.06 -2.11 -2.39
N ARG A 79 -8.89 -2.38 -3.02
CA ARG A 79 -8.61 -3.58 -3.84
C ARG A 79 -7.12 -3.79 -4.05
N VAL A 80 -6.72 -5.02 -4.36
CA VAL A 80 -5.42 -5.33 -4.96
C VAL A 80 -5.51 -5.07 -6.46
N VAL A 81 -4.55 -4.34 -7.02
CA VAL A 81 -4.55 -3.96 -8.45
C VAL A 81 -3.98 -5.09 -9.32
N SER A 82 -2.99 -5.81 -8.80
CA SER A 82 -2.38 -7.00 -9.39
C SER A 82 -1.67 -7.76 -8.28
N ALA A 83 -1.76 -9.10 -8.29
CA ALA A 83 -1.09 -9.96 -7.32
C ALA A 83 0.44 -10.07 -7.55
N GLU A 84 0.97 -9.48 -8.62
CA GLU A 84 2.41 -9.54 -8.93
C GLU A 84 3.21 -8.61 -7.98
N PRO A 85 4.18 -9.14 -7.21
CA PRO A 85 4.98 -8.37 -6.27
C PRO A 85 6.11 -7.60 -6.99
N VAL A 86 5.74 -6.48 -7.63
CA VAL A 86 6.68 -5.67 -8.43
C VAL A 86 7.63 -4.80 -7.59
N LEU A 87 7.28 -4.50 -6.33
CA LEU A 87 8.17 -3.80 -5.40
C LEU A 87 8.92 -4.84 -4.55
N THR A 88 10.05 -5.33 -5.06
CA THR A 88 10.89 -6.29 -4.33
C THR A 88 11.63 -5.62 -3.16
N PRO A 89 12.16 -6.39 -2.19
CA PRO A 89 12.98 -5.85 -1.11
C PRO A 89 14.20 -5.07 -1.60
N GLU A 90 14.84 -5.49 -2.69
CA GLU A 90 15.98 -4.82 -3.32
C GLU A 90 15.57 -3.45 -3.87
N ILE A 91 14.44 -3.38 -4.61
CA ILE A 91 13.91 -2.13 -5.13
C ILE A 91 13.53 -1.19 -3.98
N ARG A 92 12.89 -1.72 -2.93
CA ARG A 92 12.54 -0.92 -1.74
C ARG A 92 13.78 -0.30 -1.10
N ARG A 93 14.80 -1.11 -0.80
CA ARG A 93 16.06 -0.61 -0.22
C ARG A 93 16.73 0.44 -1.09
N LEU A 94 16.74 0.24 -2.41
CA LEU A 94 17.30 1.21 -3.36
C LEU A 94 16.51 2.52 -3.37
N VAL A 95 15.17 2.44 -3.41
CA VAL A 95 14.28 3.61 -3.34
C VAL A 95 14.52 4.40 -2.07
N ASP A 96 14.58 3.72 -0.91
CA ASP A 96 14.82 4.37 0.38
C ASP A 96 16.18 5.09 0.39
N ALA A 97 17.24 4.44 -0.11
CA ALA A 97 18.56 5.03 -0.22
C ALA A 97 18.61 6.25 -1.16
N VAL A 98 17.92 6.19 -2.31
CA VAL A 98 17.86 7.30 -3.27
C VAL A 98 17.08 8.47 -2.69
N ALA A 99 15.90 8.23 -2.12
CA ALA A 99 15.08 9.27 -1.49
C ALA A 99 15.86 9.98 -0.37
N ALA A 100 16.51 9.21 0.51
CA ALA A 100 17.33 9.76 1.58
C ALA A 100 18.53 10.55 1.06
N ARG A 101 19.21 10.09 0.00
CA ARG A 101 20.39 10.77 -0.56
C ARG A 101 20.06 12.11 -1.20
N TYR A 102 18.93 12.19 -1.91
CA TYR A 102 18.57 13.36 -2.70
C TYR A 102 17.51 14.24 -2.03
N ALA A 103 17.18 13.99 -0.76
CA ALA A 103 16.09 14.65 -0.04
C ALA A 103 14.75 14.63 -0.83
N GLY A 104 14.52 13.53 -1.56
CA GLY A 104 13.30 13.29 -2.32
C GLY A 104 12.30 12.42 -1.56
N THR A 105 11.15 12.15 -2.18
CA THR A 105 10.13 11.26 -1.58
C THR A 105 10.17 9.86 -2.22
N ARG A 106 9.85 8.82 -1.45
CA ARG A 106 9.77 7.45 -1.97
C ARG A 106 8.79 7.32 -3.15
N PRO A 107 7.58 7.93 -3.14
CA PRO A 107 6.68 7.93 -4.31
C PRO A 107 7.30 8.51 -5.58
N ASP A 108 8.10 9.58 -5.47
CA ASP A 108 8.70 10.22 -6.64
C ASP A 108 9.80 9.37 -7.28
N VAL A 109 10.52 8.56 -6.50
CA VAL A 109 11.48 7.57 -7.00
C VAL A 109 10.75 6.35 -7.56
N LEU A 110 9.74 5.84 -6.84
CA LEU A 110 9.00 4.64 -7.23
C LEU A 110 8.27 4.77 -8.57
N ARG A 111 7.73 5.95 -8.89
CA ARG A 111 7.10 6.17 -10.20
C ARG A 111 8.08 6.08 -11.39
N LEU A 112 9.38 6.25 -11.14
CA LEU A 112 10.43 6.07 -12.14
C LEU A 112 10.96 4.63 -12.14
N ALA A 113 11.05 4.00 -10.97
CA ALA A 113 11.57 2.64 -10.80
C ALA A 113 10.58 1.55 -11.25
N VAL A 114 9.28 1.76 -11.05
CA VAL A 114 8.24 0.78 -11.36
C VAL A 114 7.22 1.41 -12.32
N PRO A 115 7.20 1.02 -13.61
CA PRO A 115 6.26 1.55 -14.59
C PRO A 115 4.82 1.41 -14.12
N ALA A 116 3.99 2.44 -14.35
CA ALA A 116 2.57 2.38 -14.02
C ALA A 116 1.91 1.17 -14.71
N ARG A 117 1.03 0.46 -13.99
CA ARG A 117 0.25 -0.61 -14.61
C ARG A 117 -0.82 0.03 -15.49
N HIS A 118 -0.66 -0.11 -16.80
CA HIS A 118 -1.71 0.23 -17.76
C HIS A 118 -2.64 -0.98 -17.91
N ALA A 119 -3.71 -1.01 -17.11
CA ALA A 119 -4.83 -1.90 -17.33
C ALA A 119 -6.10 -1.04 -17.36
N ARG A 120 -6.77 -1.04 -18.51
CA ARG A 120 -8.17 -0.63 -18.62
C ARG A 120 -9.05 -1.74 -18.07
#